data_AF-A0A4Y9J2N4-F1
#
_entry.id   AF-A0A4Y9J2N4-F1
#
_cell.length_a   1.000
_cell.length_b   1.000
_cell.length_c   1.000
_cell.angle_alpha   90.00
_cell.angle_beta   90.00
_cell.angle_gamma   90.00
#
_symmetry.space_group_name_H-M   'P 1'
#
loop_
_entity.id
_entity.type
_entity.pdbx_description
1 polymer ?
#
loop_
_entity_poly.entity_id
_entity_poly.type
_entity_poly.pdbx_seq_one_letter_code
_entity_poly.pdbx_strand_id
1 'polypeptide(L)' 'MPRYEIEIEYHKHGEKTYSMTHHGDYILENGTYEELCWHMRRIINDCIEEGMMNQAEAYDMLGDIPMFNEFMESMT' A
#
# COMPACT_ATOMS: atom_id res chain seq x y z
N MET A 1 11.26 -9.77 -3.65
CA MET A 1 10.49 -9.85 -2.37
C MET A 1 9.02 -10.11 -2.67
N PRO A 2 8.15 -10.38 -1.69
CA PRO A 2 6.71 -10.37 -1.90
C PRO A 2 6.23 -9.08 -2.56
N ARG A 3 5.41 -9.18 -3.60
CA ARG A 3 4.89 -8.02 -4.33
C ARG A 3 3.54 -7.63 -3.73
N TYR A 4 3.46 -6.39 -3.22
CA TYR A 4 2.19 -5.75 -2.90
C TYR A 4 1.73 -4.95 -4.12
N GLU A 5 0.47 -5.10 -4.50
CA GLU A 5 -0.12 -4.31 -5.59
C GLU A 5 -1.41 -3.66 -5.08
N ILE A 6 -1.59 -2.38 -5.40
CA ILE A 6 -2.80 -1.64 -5.05
C ILE A 6 -3.59 -1.34 -6.32
N GLU A 7 -4.86 -1.73 -6.33
CA GLU A 7 -5.83 -1.44 -7.38
C GLU A 7 -6.86 -0.43 -6.87
N ILE A 8 -7.24 0.52 -7.73
CA ILE A 8 -8.26 1.54 -7.42
C ILE A 8 -9.42 1.35 -8.39
N GLU A 9 -10.60 1.05 -7.86
CA GLU A 9 -11.83 0.96 -8.65
C GLU A 9 -12.67 2.22 -8.47
N TYR A 10 -13.15 2.76 -9.59
CA TYR A 10 -13.97 3.97 -9.63
C TYR A 10 -15.43 3.61 -9.86
N HIS A 11 -16.27 3.92 -8.89
CA HIS A 11 -17.70 3.63 -8.92
C HIS A 11 -18.52 4.79 -9.47
N LYS A 12 -19.79 4.50 -9.80
CA LYS A 12 -20.76 5.54 -10.16
C LYS A 12 -20.90 6.52 -8.99
N HIS A 13 -20.99 7.81 -9.30
CA HIS A 13 -21.02 8.92 -8.32
C HIS A 13 -19.67 9.29 -7.67
N GLY A 14 -18.54 8.76 -8.17
CA GLY A 14 -17.21 9.20 -7.73
C GLY A 14 -16.72 8.56 -6.43
N GLU A 15 -17.45 7.56 -5.93
CA GLU A 15 -16.95 6.65 -4.90
C GLU A 15 -15.75 5.86 -5.43
N LYS A 16 -14.79 5.59 -4.55
CA LYS A 16 -13.59 4.82 -4.87
C LYS A 16 -13.46 3.69 -3.86
N THR A 17 -13.21 2.49 -4.36
CA THR A 17 -12.76 1.38 -3.52
C THR A 17 -11.30 1.07 -3.82
N TYR A 18 -10.62 0.55 -2.81
CA TYR A 18 -9.21 0.22 -2.86
C TYR A 18 -9.04 -1.25 -2.53
N SER A 19 -8.26 -1.93 -3.35
CA SER A 19 -7.90 -3.32 -3.12
C SER A 19 -6.38 -3.43 -3.06
N MET A 20 -5.88 -4.28 -2.17
CA MET A 20 -4.47 -4.57 -2.02
C MET A 20 -4.27 -6.07 -2.10
N THR A 21 -3.38 -6.52 -2.98
CA THR A 21 -2.99 -7.92 -3.09
C THR A 21 -1.57 -8.13 -2.57
N HIS A 22 -1.31 -9.34 -2.08
CA HIS A 22 0.01 -9.82 -1.71
C HIS A 22 0.17 -11.22 -2.29
N HIS A 23 1.15 -11.41 -3.16
CA HIS A 23 1.32 -12.70 -3.89
C HIS A 23 0.07 -13.16 -4.67
N GLY A 24 -0.76 -12.21 -5.12
CA GLY A 24 -2.00 -12.50 -5.84
C GLY A 24 -3.21 -12.80 -4.94
N ASP A 25 -3.02 -12.87 -3.62
CA ASP A 25 -4.12 -12.98 -2.66
C ASP A 25 -4.53 -11.59 -2.16
N TYR A 26 -5.83 -11.30 -2.17
CA TYR A 26 -6.34 -10.05 -1.61
C TYR A 26 -6.15 -10.03 -0.09
N ILE A 27 -5.46 -9.00 0.39
CA ILE A 27 -5.37 -8.67 1.82
C ILE A 27 -6.29 -7.50 2.19
N LEU A 28 -6.75 -6.76 1.18
CA LEU A 28 -7.86 -5.81 1.24
C LEU A 28 -8.64 -5.94 -0.07
N GLU A 29 -9.95 -6.14 0.00
CA GLU A 29 -10.82 -6.24 -1.17
C GLU A 29 -11.96 -5.22 -1.04
N ASN A 30 -12.07 -4.32 -2.01
CA ASN A 30 -13.12 -3.28 -2.06
C ASN A 30 -13.21 -2.42 -0.79
N GLY A 31 -12.07 -2.12 -0.19
CA GLY A 31 -11.97 -1.34 1.04
C GLY A 31 -12.06 0.16 0.83
N THR A 32 -12.13 0.86 1.95
CA THR A 32 -12.01 2.32 2.06
C THR A 32 -10.55 2.77 1.98
N TYR A 33 -10.35 4.06 1.72
CA TYR A 33 -9.01 4.66 1.77
C TYR A 33 -8.35 4.56 3.15
N GLU A 34 -9.14 4.62 4.22
CA GLU A 34 -8.64 4.51 5.60
C GLU A 34 -8.11 3.10 5.88
N GLU A 35 -8.83 2.07 5.43
CA GLU A 35 -8.37 0.68 5.53
C GLU A 35 -7.09 0.47 4.73
N LEU A 36 -7.01 1.00 3.51
CA LEU A 36 -5.79 0.96 2.71
C LEU A 36 -4.61 1.59 3.45
N CYS A 37 -4.77 2.81 3.97
CA CYS A 37 -3.73 3.50 4.73
C CYS A 37 -3.27 2.71 5.96
N TRP A 38 -4.20 2.02 6.62
CA TRP A 38 -3.86 1.15 7.75
C TRP A 38 -2.98 -0.02 7.34
N HIS A 39 -3.29 -0.68 6.22
CA HIS A 39 -2.46 -1.75 5.66
C HIS A 39 -1.08 -1.23 5.22
N MET A 40 -1.04 -0.12 4.48
CA MET A 40 0.23 0.52 4.07
C MET A 40 1.11 0.83 5.28
N ARG A 41 0.53 1.37 6.35
CA ARG A 41 1.26 1.69 7.58
C ARG A 41 1.88 0.47 8.24
N ARG A 42 1.19 -0.67 8.26
CA ARG A 42 1.74 -1.90 8.81
C ARG A 42 2.95 -2.37 8.01
N ILE A 43 2.81 -2.42 6.69
CA ILE A 43 3.89 -2.87 5.80
C ILE A 43 5.11 -1.94 5.90
N ILE A 44 4.88 -0.62 5.90
CA ILE A 44 5.94 0.38 6.06
C ILE A 44 6.66 0.22 7.41
N ASN A 45 5.92 -0.01 8.50
CA ASN A 45 6.56 -0.24 9.80
C ASN A 45 7.43 -1.50 9.79
N ASP A 46 6.96 -2.59 9.17
CA ASP A 46 7.75 -3.81 9.03
C ASP A 46 9.04 -3.54 8.23
N CYS A 47 8.96 -2.76 7.13
CA CYS A 47 10.14 -2.34 6.36
C CYS A 47 11.13 -1.47 7.16
N ILE A 48 10.64 -0.61 8.06
CA ILE A 48 11.50 0.17 8.96
C ILE A 48 12.19 -0.77 9.96
N GLU A 49 11.45 -1.69 10.57
CA GLU A 49 11.98 -2.65 11.55
C GLU A 49 13.04 -3.57 10.94
N GLU A 50 12.88 -3.95 9.68
CA GLU A 50 13.85 -4.73 8.91
C GLU A 50 15.03 -3.89 8.38
N GLY A 51 15.01 -2.57 8.57
CA GLY A 51 16.08 -1.66 8.16
C GLY A 51 16.14 -1.39 6.66
N MET A 52 15.05 -1.62 5.94
CA MET A 52 14.95 -1.40 4.48
C MET A 52 14.70 0.06 4.13
N MET A 53 14.10 0.82 5.04
CA MET A 53 13.83 2.25 4.87
C MET A 53 13.95 2.98 6.21
N ASN A 54 14.21 4.28 6.16
CA ASN A 54 14.20 5.09 7.38
C ASN A 54 12.79 5.64 7.67
N GLN A 55 12.55 5.99 8.93
CA GLN A 55 11.24 6.46 9.39
C GLN A 55 10.79 7.77 8.72
N ALA A 56 11.72 8.62 8.25
CA ALA A 56 11.36 9.88 7.60
C ALA A 56 10.78 9.64 6.20
N GLU A 57 11.43 8.81 5.39
CA GLU A 57 10.96 8.40 4.04
C GLU A 57 9.62 7.65 4.11
N ALA A 58 9.43 6.87 5.17
CA ALA A 58 8.24 6.08 5.42
C ALA A 58 6.96 6.91 5.63
N TYR A 59 7.04 8.04 6.35
CA TYR A 59 5.85 8.85 6.64
C TYR A 59 5.35 9.63 5.42
N ASP A 60 6.24 10.01 4.52
CA ASP A 60 5.88 10.71 3.27
C ASP A 60 5.12 9.78 2.30
N MET A 61 5.32 8.46 2.42
CA MET A 61 4.74 7.44 1.56
C MET A 61 3.31 7.02 1.97
N LEU A 62 2.87 7.39 3.19
CA LEU A 62 1.54 7.02 3.66
C LEU A 62 0.44 7.76 2.90
N GLY A 63 -0.37 7.00 2.18
CA GLY A 63 -1.45 7.55 1.35
C GLY A 63 -1.01 7.98 -0.06
N ASP A 64 0.29 8.02 -0.33
CA ASP A 64 0.83 8.19 -1.68
C ASP A 64 0.95 6.82 -2.36
N ILE A 65 -0.15 6.38 -2.99
CA ILE A 65 -0.24 5.07 -3.66
C ILE A 65 0.82 4.93 -4.76
N PRO A 66 1.05 5.91 -5.66
CA PRO A 66 2.14 5.85 -6.63
C PRO A 66 3.51 5.63 -5.98
N MET A 67 3.87 6.44 -4.99
CA MET A 67 5.16 6.31 -4.31
C MET A 67 5.32 4.97 -3.59
N PHE A 68 4.25 4.49 -2.96
CA PHE A 68 4.24 3.16 -2.32
C PHE A 68 4.46 2.04 -3.33
N ASN A 69 3.76 2.07 -4.47
CA ASN A 69 3.94 1.06 -5.51
C ASN A 69 5.37 1.11 -6.10
N GLU A 70 5.91 2.29 -6.38
CA GLU A 70 7.31 2.44 -6.84
C GLU A 70 8.32 1.87 -5.83
N PHE A 71 8.12 2.14 -4.54
CA PHE A 71 8.96 1.58 -3.49
C PHE A 71 8.88 0.04 -3.45
N MET A 72 7.67 -0.52 -3.47
CA MET A 72 7.46 -1.98 -3.49
C MET A 72 8.09 -2.64 -4.73
N GLU A 73 8.02 -2.00 -5.89
CA GLU A 73 8.67 -2.47 -7.11
C GLU A 73 10.20 -2.44 -7.01
N SER A 74 10.77 -1.43 -6.35
CA SER A 74 12.23 -1.33 -6.15
C SER A 74 12.82 -2.43 -5.26
N MET A 75 12.00 -3.08 -4.43
CA MET A 75 12.40 -4.17 -3.54
C MET A 75 12.38 -5.57 -4.21
N THR A 76 12.03 -5.64 -5.49
CA THR A 76 11.85 -6.90 -6.24
C THR A 76 13.05 -7.21 -7.14
#